data_AF-A0A1N6EI33-F1
#
_entry.id   AF-A0A1N6EI33-F1
#
_cell.length_a   1.000
_cell.length_b   1.000
_cell.length_c   1.000
_cell.angle_alpha   90.00
_cell.angle_beta   90.00
_cell.angle_gamma   90.00
#
_symmetry.space_group_name_H-M   'P 1'
#
loop_
_entity.id
_entity.type
_entity.pdbx_description
1 polymer ?
#
loop_
_entity_poly.entity_id
_entity_poly.type
_entity_poly.pdbx_seq_one_letter_code
_entity_poly.pdbx_strand_id
1 'polypeptide(L)'
;MEENIITQTQIAFHNLNGLINGIAMDGHISKSEFDALKSWCQTHDGLCSIDPFKDFHEEVKETIKSGVLGSEEIIELQQIIAKYSPLFEEKDQIKADLHFLQGVCYGIMADGDINKYELSLLQKWLTDHDHLKDTYPFNEITAVVKKGIDAGKIEQEEYKYLSKYFLEFLKID
;
A
#
# COMPACT_ATOMS: atom_id res chain seq x y z
N MET A 1 -16.04 -15.69 14.00
CA MET A 1 -16.24 -14.22 14.15
C MET A 1 -14.93 -13.58 14.55
N GLU A 2 -14.29 -14.03 15.64
CA GLU A 2 -12.98 -13.55 16.09
C GLU A 2 -11.84 -13.78 15.08
N GLU A 3 -11.77 -14.97 14.47
CA GLU A 3 -10.76 -15.27 13.42
C GLU A 3 -10.87 -14.37 12.19
N ASN A 4 -12.10 -14.03 11.78
CA ASN A 4 -12.34 -13.10 10.68
C ASN A 4 -11.89 -11.68 11.04
N ILE A 5 -12.14 -11.23 12.28
CA ILE A 5 -11.72 -9.92 12.76
C ILE A 5 -10.19 -9.81 12.84
N ILE A 6 -9.50 -10.85 13.32
CA ILE A 6 -8.03 -10.91 13.32
C ILE A 6 -7.48 -10.83 11.89
N THR A 7 -8.10 -11.56 10.96
CA THR A 7 -7.77 -11.45 9.53
C THR A 7 -7.94 -10.03 9.01
N GLN A 8 -9.02 -9.34 9.36
CA GLN A 8 -9.24 -7.96 8.90
C GLN A 8 -8.21 -6.97 9.44
N THR A 9 -7.76 -7.13 10.70
CA THR A 9 -6.73 -6.25 11.28
C THR A 9 -5.35 -6.50 10.65
N GLN A 10 -5.02 -7.75 10.34
CA GLN A 10 -3.81 -8.11 9.59
C GLN A 10 -3.84 -7.53 8.16
N ILE A 11 -4.95 -7.71 7.45
CA ILE A 11 -5.15 -7.15 6.10
C ILE A 11 -4.98 -5.62 6.12
N ALA A 12 -5.63 -4.95 7.07
CA ALA A 12 -5.54 -3.50 7.21
C ALA A 12 -4.10 -3.04 7.50
N PHE A 13 -3.37 -3.77 8.36
CA PHE A 13 -1.97 -3.51 8.67
C PHE A 13 -1.07 -3.64 7.43
N HIS A 14 -1.15 -4.74 6.69
CA HIS A 14 -0.34 -4.96 5.50
C HIS A 14 -0.66 -3.95 4.39
N ASN A 15 -1.94 -3.62 4.21
CA ASN A 15 -2.35 -2.55 3.29
C ASN A 15 -1.77 -1.19 3.68
N LEU A 16 -1.78 -0.82 4.96
CA LEU A 16 -1.18 0.46 5.37
C LEU A 16 0.33 0.47 5.14
N ASN A 17 1.02 -0.62 5.47
CA ASN A 17 2.45 -0.75 5.23
C ASN A 17 2.78 -0.54 3.75
N GLY A 18 2.02 -1.20 2.86
CA GLY A 18 2.13 -1.00 1.43
C GLY A 18 1.86 0.44 1.00
N LEU A 19 0.77 1.04 1.50
CA LEU A 19 0.39 2.43 1.19
C LEU A 19 1.50 3.41 1.54
N ILE A 20 2.06 3.32 2.75
CA ILE A 20 3.18 4.17 3.20
C ILE A 20 4.40 3.99 2.28
N ASN A 21 4.70 2.76 1.86
CA ASN A 21 5.81 2.51 0.95
C ASN A 21 5.55 3.06 -0.45
N GLY A 22 4.32 2.96 -0.96
CA GLY A 22 3.90 3.51 -2.25
C GLY A 22 4.09 5.02 -2.31
N ILE A 23 3.50 5.76 -1.35
CA ILE A 23 3.58 7.23 -1.32
C ILE A 23 4.97 7.77 -1.00
N ALA A 24 5.84 6.96 -0.39
CA ALA A 24 7.21 7.34 -0.07
C ALA A 24 8.18 7.04 -1.21
N MET A 25 7.74 6.40 -2.30
CA MET A 25 8.63 5.90 -3.35
C MET A 25 9.46 7.00 -3.98
N ASP A 26 8.85 8.13 -4.36
CA ASP A 26 9.50 9.24 -5.05
C ASP A 26 10.06 10.34 -4.12
N GLY A 27 9.83 10.17 -2.81
CA GLY A 27 10.27 11.09 -1.77
C GLY A 27 9.50 12.42 -1.70
N HIS A 28 8.42 12.60 -2.46
CA HIS A 28 7.62 13.83 -2.49
C HIS A 28 6.15 13.54 -2.18
N ILE A 29 5.73 13.86 -0.96
CA ILE A 29 4.35 13.59 -0.54
C ILE A 29 3.45 14.74 -0.97
N SER A 30 2.52 14.43 -1.87
CA SER A 30 1.44 15.29 -2.31
C SER A 30 0.30 15.34 -1.28
N LYS A 31 -0.58 16.33 -1.45
CA LYS A 31 -1.80 16.42 -0.64
C LYS A 31 -2.72 15.21 -0.84
N SER A 32 -2.79 14.67 -2.04
CA SER A 32 -3.68 13.56 -2.36
C SER A 32 -3.22 12.25 -1.71
N GLU A 33 -1.91 12.01 -1.64
CA GLU A 33 -1.33 10.88 -0.90
C GLU A 33 -1.59 10.98 0.61
N PHE A 34 -1.54 12.20 1.16
CA PHE A 34 -1.96 12.43 2.53
C PHE A 34 -3.45 12.15 2.75
N ASP A 35 -4.31 12.55 1.79
CA ASP A 35 -5.73 12.26 1.84
C ASP A 35 -6.01 10.74 1.71
N ALA A 36 -5.15 9.98 1.04
CA ALA A 36 -5.21 8.50 1.01
C ALA A 36 -4.94 7.88 2.40
N LEU A 37 -3.93 8.37 3.14
CA LEU A 37 -3.68 7.91 4.51
C LEU A 37 -4.82 8.25 5.49
N LYS A 38 -5.41 9.44 5.35
CA LYS A 38 -6.62 9.81 6.10
C LYS A 38 -7.80 8.90 5.76
N SER A 39 -7.98 8.60 4.47
CA SER A 39 -9.03 7.69 3.99
C SER A 39 -8.85 6.29 4.56
N TRP A 40 -7.60 5.80 4.63
CA TRP A 40 -7.30 4.53 5.30
C TRP A 40 -7.72 4.56 6.77
N CYS A 41 -7.39 5.61 7.53
CA CYS A 41 -7.78 5.72 8.93
C CYS A 41 -9.31 5.69 9.10
N GLN A 42 -10.04 6.44 8.29
CA GLN A 42 -11.50 6.51 8.35
C GLN A 42 -12.15 5.16 7.99
N THR A 43 -11.62 4.48 6.97
CA THR A 43 -12.16 3.19 6.50
C THR A 43 -12.03 2.10 7.58
N HIS A 44 -10.98 2.15 8.39
CA HIS A 44 -10.67 1.14 9.38
C HIS A 44 -11.02 1.53 10.82
N ASP A 45 -11.69 2.69 11.04
CA ASP A 45 -12.18 3.11 12.38
C ASP A 45 -13.05 2.01 13.04
N GLY A 46 -13.76 1.20 12.25
CA GLY A 46 -14.58 0.08 12.74
C GLY A 46 -13.81 -1.07 13.39
N LEU A 47 -12.51 -1.18 13.11
CA LEU A 47 -11.62 -2.21 13.69
C LEU A 47 -11.01 -1.77 15.02
N CYS A 48 -11.15 -0.50 15.42
CA CYS A 48 -10.57 0.08 16.63
C CYS A 48 -11.25 -0.37 17.94
N SER A 49 -12.11 -1.39 17.88
CA SER A 49 -12.63 -2.09 19.05
C SER A 49 -11.73 -3.25 19.51
N ILE A 50 -10.65 -3.52 18.76
CA ILE A 50 -9.79 -4.69 18.92
C ILE A 50 -8.38 -4.26 19.27
N ASP A 51 -7.86 -4.76 20.39
CA ASP A 51 -6.45 -4.64 20.71
C ASP A 51 -5.64 -5.73 19.99
N PRO A 52 -4.43 -5.44 19.49
CA PRO A 52 -3.68 -4.19 19.58
C PRO A 52 -3.96 -3.21 18.42
N PHE A 53 -4.95 -3.49 17.55
CA PHE A 53 -5.23 -2.66 16.37
C PHE A 53 -5.69 -1.25 16.72
N LYS A 54 -6.45 -1.10 17.81
CA LYS A 54 -6.85 0.21 18.34
C LYS A 54 -5.64 1.11 18.62
N ASP A 55 -4.69 0.63 19.41
CA ASP A 55 -3.50 1.40 19.80
C ASP A 55 -2.64 1.74 18.57
N PHE A 56 -2.46 0.77 17.65
CA PHE A 56 -1.80 0.97 16.37
C PHE A 56 -2.46 2.08 15.55
N HIS A 57 -3.78 2.01 15.39
CA HIS A 57 -4.56 2.97 14.60
C HIS A 57 -4.52 4.37 15.22
N GLU A 58 -4.63 4.48 16.55
CA GLU A 58 -4.53 5.77 17.25
C GLU A 58 -3.16 6.43 17.04
N GLU A 59 -2.06 5.67 17.11
CA GLU A 59 -0.71 6.20 16.82
C GLU A 59 -0.59 6.70 15.38
N VAL A 60 -1.04 5.89 14.40
CA VAL A 60 -1.06 6.31 12.98
C VAL A 60 -1.87 7.59 12.80
N LYS A 61 -3.06 7.66 13.41
CA LYS A 61 -4.00 8.78 13.30
C LYS A 61 -3.43 10.08 13.87
N GLU A 62 -2.69 10.01 14.97
CA GLU A 62 -2.04 11.19 15.56
C GLU A 62 -0.85 11.65 14.71
N THR A 63 -0.04 10.75 14.14
CA THR A 63 1.06 11.12 13.24
C THR A 63 0.56 11.86 12.00
N ILE A 64 -0.57 11.44 11.41
CA ILE A 64 -1.13 12.12 10.22
C ILE A 64 -1.95 13.38 10.55
N LYS A 65 -2.12 13.76 11.81
CA LYS A 65 -2.98 14.89 12.20
C LYS A 65 -2.30 16.25 12.07
N SER A 66 -0.97 16.29 12.03
CA SER A 66 -0.15 17.52 11.93
C SER A 66 -0.49 18.36 10.69
N GLY A 67 -1.09 17.74 9.66
CA GLY A 67 -1.64 18.43 8.49
C GLY A 67 -0.64 18.62 7.34
N VAL A 68 0.64 18.33 7.59
CA VAL A 68 1.71 18.30 6.59
C VAL A 68 2.45 17.00 6.79
N LEU A 69 2.34 16.07 5.84
CA LEU A 69 3.26 14.95 5.79
C LEU A 69 4.53 15.40 5.08
N GLY A 70 5.65 15.34 5.78
CA GLY A 70 6.98 15.38 5.22
C GLY A 70 7.70 14.05 5.41
N SER A 71 9.01 14.09 5.19
CA SER A 71 9.89 12.95 5.41
C SER A 71 9.92 12.48 6.87
N GLU A 72 9.74 13.40 7.83
CA GLU A 72 9.74 13.08 9.26
C GLU A 72 8.54 12.20 9.62
N GLU A 73 7.34 12.57 9.19
CA GLU A 73 6.14 11.78 9.46
C GLU A 73 6.17 10.41 8.78
N ILE A 74 6.75 10.28 7.57
CA ILE A 74 6.93 8.95 6.95
C ILE A 74 7.86 8.08 7.79
N ILE A 75 8.95 8.65 8.31
CA ILE A 75 9.87 7.92 9.19
C ILE A 75 9.14 7.49 10.46
N GLU A 76 8.33 8.37 11.06
CA GLU A 76 7.51 8.01 12.24
C GLU A 76 6.51 6.89 11.91
N LEU A 77 5.78 6.99 10.79
CA LEU A 77 4.85 5.95 10.34
C LEU A 77 5.57 4.61 10.11
N GLN A 78 6.77 4.62 9.49
CA GLN A 78 7.58 3.42 9.32
C GLN A 78 8.04 2.83 10.66
N GLN A 79 8.36 3.67 11.65
CA GLN A 79 8.69 3.22 13.01
C GLN A 79 7.47 2.58 13.71
N ILE A 80 6.27 3.16 13.53
CA ILE A 80 5.01 2.59 14.02
C ILE A 80 4.77 1.22 13.36
N ILE A 81 4.89 1.12 12.03
CA ILE A 81 4.78 -0.16 11.32
C ILE A 81 5.78 -1.20 11.89
N ALA A 82 7.05 -0.84 12.07
CA ALA A 82 8.06 -1.74 12.60
C ALA A 82 7.75 -2.20 14.04
N LYS A 83 7.23 -1.30 14.88
CA LYS A 83 6.83 -1.59 16.27
C LYS A 83 5.68 -2.61 16.33
N TYR A 84 4.69 -2.49 15.44
CA TYR A 84 3.48 -3.31 15.46
C TYR A 84 3.56 -4.56 14.58
N SER A 85 4.52 -4.65 13.66
CA SER A 85 4.70 -5.78 12.75
C SER A 85 4.62 -7.17 13.41
N PRO A 86 5.28 -7.44 14.55
CA PRO A 86 5.21 -8.76 15.21
C PRO A 86 3.80 -9.13 15.72
N LEU A 87 2.90 -8.17 15.87
CA LEU A 87 1.54 -8.36 16.38
C LEU A 87 0.53 -8.65 15.26
N PHE A 88 0.90 -8.40 14.01
CA PHE A 88 0.05 -8.58 12.83
C PHE A 88 0.66 -9.57 11.82
N GLU A 89 1.54 -10.46 12.27
CA GLU A 89 2.12 -11.49 11.42
C GLU A 89 1.03 -12.37 10.79
N GLU A 90 1.09 -12.51 9.47
CA GLU A 90 0.25 -13.45 8.72
C GLU A 90 0.97 -14.78 8.53
N LYS A 91 0.28 -15.89 8.80
CA LYS A 91 0.85 -17.24 8.61
C LYS A 91 1.08 -17.55 7.14
N ASP A 92 0.24 -16.96 6.28
CA ASP A 92 0.34 -17.07 4.84
C ASP A 92 1.09 -15.84 4.31
N GLN A 93 2.39 -16.02 4.05
CA GLN A 93 3.24 -14.96 3.52
C GLN A 93 2.75 -14.48 2.14
N ILE A 94 2.16 -15.37 1.33
CA ILE A 94 1.63 -14.98 0.01
C ILE A 94 0.51 -13.97 0.20
N LYS A 95 -0.39 -14.23 1.15
CA LYS A 95 -1.49 -13.32 1.49
C LYS A 95 -0.96 -11.98 2.02
N ALA A 96 0.03 -12.01 2.91
CA ALA A 96 0.67 -10.81 3.44
C ALA A 96 1.26 -9.92 2.32
N ASP A 97 2.02 -10.54 1.40
CA ASP A 97 2.68 -9.85 0.30
C ASP A 97 1.67 -9.28 -0.71
N LEU A 98 0.55 -9.97 -0.95
CA LEU A 98 -0.52 -9.48 -1.82
C LEU A 98 -1.20 -8.24 -1.23
N HIS A 99 -1.56 -8.25 0.06
CA HIS A 99 -2.16 -7.07 0.70
C HIS A 99 -1.17 -5.91 0.82
N PHE A 100 0.11 -6.21 1.04
CA PHE A 100 1.16 -5.19 0.94
C PHE A 100 1.20 -4.58 -0.46
N LEU A 101 1.20 -5.41 -1.52
CA LEU A 101 1.21 -4.95 -2.90
C LEU A 101 -0.04 -4.11 -3.24
N GLN A 102 -1.22 -4.45 -2.70
CA GLN A 102 -2.43 -3.63 -2.83
C GLN A 102 -2.20 -2.24 -2.25
N GLY A 103 -1.65 -2.16 -1.04
CA GLY A 103 -1.26 -0.90 -0.43
C GLY A 103 -0.33 -0.08 -1.32
N VAL A 104 0.73 -0.70 -1.86
CA VAL A 104 1.69 -0.01 -2.75
C VAL A 104 1.00 0.53 -4.00
N CYS A 105 0.17 -0.27 -4.66
CA CYS A 105 -0.61 0.18 -5.81
C CYS A 105 -1.56 1.33 -5.45
N TYR A 106 -2.16 1.32 -4.26
CA TYR A 106 -3.00 2.44 -3.82
C TYR A 106 -2.18 3.71 -3.61
N GLY A 107 -1.00 3.61 -2.98
CA GLY A 107 -0.10 4.74 -2.77
C GLY A 107 0.33 5.40 -4.07
N ILE A 108 0.82 4.60 -5.03
CA ILE A 108 1.24 5.08 -6.36
C ILE A 108 0.09 5.76 -7.13
N MET A 109 -1.16 5.34 -6.91
CA MET A 109 -2.31 5.97 -7.59
C MET A 109 -2.85 7.21 -6.88
N ALA A 110 -2.41 7.50 -5.67
CA ALA A 110 -3.12 8.42 -4.79
C ALA A 110 -3.11 9.86 -5.29
N ASP A 111 -2.03 10.31 -5.95
CA ASP A 111 -1.93 11.65 -6.53
C ASP A 111 -2.50 11.77 -7.95
N GLY A 112 -2.83 10.64 -8.58
CA GLY A 112 -3.36 10.57 -9.92
C GLY A 112 -2.32 10.76 -11.01
N ASP A 113 -1.02 10.67 -10.68
CA ASP A 113 0.07 10.54 -11.63
C ASP A 113 0.73 9.16 -11.41
N ILE A 114 1.14 8.49 -12.48
CA ILE A 114 1.93 7.26 -12.36
C ILE A 114 3.17 7.50 -13.19
N ASN A 115 4.30 7.63 -12.53
CA ASN A 115 5.54 7.97 -13.18
C ASN A 115 6.49 6.78 -13.29
N LYS A 116 7.49 6.91 -14.17
CA LYS A 116 8.45 5.82 -14.43
C LYS A 116 9.32 5.48 -13.25
N TYR A 117 9.58 6.43 -12.37
CA TYR A 117 10.42 6.21 -11.20
C TYR A 117 9.72 5.28 -10.20
N GLU A 118 8.44 5.55 -9.90
CA GLU A 118 7.59 4.67 -9.09
C GLU A 118 7.46 3.28 -9.69
N LEU A 119 7.16 3.18 -11.00
CA LEU A 119 7.07 1.89 -11.67
C LEU A 119 8.39 1.12 -11.60
N SER A 120 9.54 1.79 -11.72
CA SER A 120 10.86 1.14 -11.61
C SER A 120 11.12 0.61 -10.21
N LEU A 121 10.73 1.35 -9.17
CA LEU A 121 10.83 0.90 -7.78
C LEU A 121 9.87 -0.26 -7.49
N LEU A 122 8.64 -0.19 -8.00
CA LEU A 122 7.66 -1.27 -7.92
C LEU A 122 8.16 -2.51 -8.67
N GLN A 123 8.72 -2.37 -9.88
CA GLN A 123 9.31 -3.49 -10.62
C GLN A 123 10.46 -4.14 -9.85
N LYS A 124 11.30 -3.36 -9.18
CA LYS A 124 12.34 -3.90 -8.32
C LYS A 124 11.72 -4.74 -7.20
N TRP A 125 10.73 -4.20 -6.49
CA TRP A 125 10.04 -4.94 -5.44
C TRP A 125 9.40 -6.24 -5.97
N LEU A 126 8.72 -6.19 -7.12
CA LEU A 126 8.14 -7.38 -7.77
C LEU A 126 9.21 -8.42 -8.14
N THR A 127 10.39 -7.97 -8.58
CA THR A 127 11.52 -8.87 -8.89
C THR A 127 12.09 -9.54 -7.64
N ASP A 128 12.17 -8.78 -6.54
CA ASP A 128 12.62 -9.30 -5.24
C ASP A 128 11.62 -10.31 -4.63
N HIS A 129 10.36 -10.30 -5.09
CA HIS A 129 9.28 -11.21 -4.67
C HIS A 129 8.92 -12.24 -5.77
N ASP A 130 9.91 -12.74 -6.51
CA ASP A 130 9.73 -13.73 -7.61
C ASP A 130 9.02 -15.02 -7.17
N HIS A 131 8.97 -15.33 -5.87
CA HIS A 131 8.19 -16.47 -5.34
C HIS A 131 6.69 -16.36 -5.63
N LEU A 132 6.19 -15.17 -5.95
CA LEU A 132 4.79 -14.89 -6.28
C LEU A 132 4.51 -14.83 -7.78
N LYS A 133 5.52 -15.01 -8.65
CA LYS A 133 5.40 -14.72 -10.09
C LYS A 133 4.28 -15.45 -10.83
N ASP A 134 3.87 -16.61 -10.33
CA ASP A 134 2.80 -17.45 -10.91
C ASP A 134 1.47 -17.30 -10.13
N THR A 135 1.44 -16.46 -9.10
CA THR A 135 0.28 -16.21 -8.25
C THR A 135 -0.57 -15.09 -8.83
N TYR A 136 -1.86 -15.34 -9.03
CA TYR A 136 -2.82 -14.27 -9.30
C TYR A 136 -3.17 -13.53 -8.01
N PRO A 137 -3.25 -12.19 -8.00
CA PRO A 137 -3.09 -11.25 -9.13
C PRO A 137 -1.67 -10.70 -9.33
N PHE A 138 -0.68 -11.15 -8.55
CA PHE A 138 0.71 -10.68 -8.63
C PHE A 138 1.30 -10.77 -10.05
N ASN A 139 1.05 -11.88 -10.74
CA ASN A 139 1.50 -12.12 -12.11
C ASN A 139 0.96 -11.06 -13.11
N GLU A 140 -0.30 -10.65 -12.97
CA GLU A 140 -0.92 -9.63 -13.81
C GLU A 140 -0.34 -8.25 -13.52
N ILE A 141 -0.19 -7.90 -12.24
CA ILE A 141 0.45 -6.64 -11.83
C ILE A 141 1.87 -6.56 -12.38
N THR A 142 2.62 -7.66 -12.33
CA THR A 142 3.98 -7.73 -12.88
C THR A 142 4.01 -7.49 -14.39
N ALA A 143 3.09 -8.10 -15.12
CA ALA A 143 2.97 -7.88 -16.56
C ALA A 143 2.57 -6.44 -16.91
N VAL A 144 1.63 -5.86 -16.16
CA VAL A 144 1.14 -4.48 -16.33
C VAL A 144 2.25 -3.46 -16.06
N VAL A 145 2.98 -3.60 -14.96
CA VAL A 145 4.12 -2.73 -14.61
C VAL A 145 5.21 -2.82 -15.66
N LYS A 146 5.58 -4.03 -16.10
CA LYS A 146 6.59 -4.23 -17.14
C LYS A 146 6.20 -3.50 -18.44
N LYS A 147 4.95 -3.62 -18.87
CA LYS A 147 4.45 -2.90 -20.07
C LYS A 147 4.54 -1.38 -19.91
N GLY A 148 4.22 -0.85 -18.71
CA GLY A 148 4.36 0.58 -18.42
C GLY A 148 5.81 1.07 -18.50
N ILE A 149 6.76 0.27 -18.03
CA ILE A 149 8.20 0.60 -18.11
C ILE A 149 8.72 0.53 -19.54
N ASP A 150 8.31 -0.49 -20.28
CA ASP A 150 8.69 -0.70 -21.69
C ASP A 150 8.16 0.41 -22.60
N ALA A 151 7.07 1.08 -22.21
CA ALA A 151 6.60 2.28 -22.89
C ALA A 151 7.63 3.41 -22.75
N GLY A 152 7.92 4.16 -23.82
CA GLY A 152 8.92 5.23 -23.79
C GLY A 152 8.59 6.36 -22.81
N LYS A 153 7.30 6.66 -22.63
CA LYS A 153 6.72 7.62 -21.69
C LYS A 153 5.37 7.08 -21.21
N ILE A 154 4.97 7.42 -19.98
CA ILE A 154 3.60 7.17 -19.53
C ILE A 154 2.73 8.28 -20.11
N GLU A 155 2.03 7.99 -21.20
CA GLU A 155 1.03 8.90 -21.76
C GLU A 155 -0.36 8.52 -21.24
N GLN A 156 -1.39 9.23 -21.70
CA GLN A 156 -2.73 9.07 -21.17
C GLN A 156 -3.28 7.64 -21.37
N GLU A 157 -2.88 6.94 -22.43
CA GLU A 157 -3.31 5.56 -22.69
C GLU A 157 -2.62 4.57 -21.75
N GLU A 158 -1.31 4.71 -21.54
CA GLU A 158 -0.55 3.89 -20.57
C GLU A 158 -1.06 4.11 -19.15
N TYR A 159 -1.28 5.37 -18.76
CA TYR A 159 -1.84 5.71 -17.46
C TYR A 159 -3.20 5.02 -17.25
N LYS A 160 -4.14 5.19 -18.19
CA LYS A 160 -5.47 4.54 -18.12
C LYS A 160 -5.35 3.02 -18.03
N TYR A 161 -4.42 2.42 -18.76
CA TYR A 161 -4.17 0.99 -18.70
C TYR A 161 -3.67 0.57 -17.31
N LEU A 162 -2.62 1.21 -16.79
CA LEU A 162 -2.05 0.94 -15.46
C LEU A 162 -3.09 1.12 -14.35
N SER A 163 -3.73 2.29 -14.29
CA SER A 163 -4.72 2.61 -13.27
C SER A 163 -5.91 1.66 -13.30
N LYS A 164 -6.35 1.21 -14.49
CA LYS A 164 -7.45 0.23 -14.59
C LYS A 164 -7.12 -1.05 -13.81
N TYR A 165 -5.96 -1.66 -14.07
CA TYR A 165 -5.59 -2.92 -13.42
C TYR A 165 -5.28 -2.74 -11.94
N PHE A 166 -4.63 -1.64 -11.56
CA PHE A 166 -4.40 -1.34 -10.15
C PHE A 166 -5.75 -1.18 -9.41
N LEU A 167 -6.72 -0.46 -9.98
CA LEU A 167 -8.06 -0.32 -9.39
C LEU A 167 -8.86 -1.64 -9.36
N GLU A 168 -8.66 -2.54 -10.33
CA GLU A 168 -9.25 -3.88 -10.29
C GLU A 168 -8.63 -4.71 -9.17
N PHE A 169 -7.31 -4.63 -8.98
CA PHE A 169 -6.59 -5.34 -7.94
C PHE A 169 -6.96 -4.86 -6.52
N LEU A 170 -7.20 -3.56 -6.32
CA LEU A 170 -7.66 -3.03 -5.03
C LEU A 170 -9.04 -3.56 -4.58
N LYS A 171 -9.80 -4.22 -5.47
CA LYS A 171 -11.12 -4.80 -5.16
C LYS A 171 -11.06 -6.29 -4.83
N ILE A 172 -9.87 -6.89 -4.88
CA ILE A 172 -9.68 -8.31 -4.59
C ILE A 172 -9.55 -8.47 -3.07
N ASP A 173 -10.27 -9.45 -2.51
CA ASP A 173 -10.30 -9.77 -1.08
C ASP A 173 -9.08 -10.59 -0.62
#